data_AF-M6KFR1-F1
#
_entry.id   AF-M6KFR1-F1
#
_cell.length_a   1.000
_cell.length_b   1.000
_cell.length_c   1.000
_cell.angle_alpha   90.00
_cell.angle_beta   90.00
_cell.angle_gamma   90.00
#
_symmetry.space_group_name_H-M   'P 1'
#
loop_
_entity.id
_entity.type
_entity.pdbx_description
1 polymer ?
#
loop_
_entity_poly.entity_id
_entity_poly.type
_entity_poly.pdbx_seq_one_letter_code
_entity_poly.pdbx_strand_id
1 'polypeptide(L)'
;MFRNRITRMAKHWKKWARKRNIECFRIYDRDIPQVPVCVDLYGPLCHISVYKNNYEISDEDRVKESEEISKIICEILSIHPNQIFWKKENLKKVRNNTKNNPNNLSYLRLEKTDLDFM
;
A
#
# COMPACT_ATOMS: atom_id res chain seq x y z
N MET A 1 15.35 6.49 2.83
CA MET A 1 15.86 5.44 1.91
C MET A 1 14.79 4.99 0.90
N PHE A 2 13.58 4.67 1.35
CA PHE A 2 12.46 4.23 0.50
C PHE A 2 12.16 5.13 -0.69
N ARG A 3 11.99 6.44 -0.47
CA ARG A 3 11.77 7.45 -1.53
C ARG A 3 12.73 7.29 -2.71
N ASN A 4 14.04 7.22 -2.44
CA ASN A 4 15.04 7.11 -3.50
C ASN A 4 14.93 5.79 -4.28
N ARG A 5 14.67 4.69 -3.58
CA ARG A 5 14.50 3.37 -4.20
C ARG A 5 13.27 3.35 -5.10
N ILE A 6 12.11 3.75 -4.57
CA ILE A 6 10.85 3.68 -5.31
C ILE A 6 10.78 4.70 -6.45
N THR A 7 11.41 5.88 -6.34
CA THR A 7 11.57 6.81 -7.47
C THR A 7 12.31 6.15 -8.63
N ARG A 8 13.43 5.46 -8.35
CA ARG A 8 14.20 4.76 -9.39
C ARG A 8 13.40 3.63 -10.02
N MET A 9 12.72 2.84 -9.21
CA MET A 9 11.92 1.72 -9.70
C MET A 9 10.71 2.19 -10.51
N ALA A 10 9.96 3.19 -10.03
CA ALA A 10 8.84 3.77 -10.76
C ALA A 10 9.28 4.30 -12.14
N LYS A 11 10.42 5.01 -12.23
CA LYS A 11 10.96 5.49 -13.50
C LYS A 11 11.29 4.34 -14.45
N HIS A 12 11.94 3.28 -13.95
CA HIS A 12 12.30 2.11 -14.74
C HIS A 12 11.07 1.38 -15.26
N TRP A 13 10.17 0.99 -14.35
CA TRP A 13 9.00 0.16 -14.67
C TRP A 13 7.96 0.90 -15.49
N LYS A 14 7.67 2.18 -15.21
CA LYS A 14 6.75 2.99 -16.06
C LYS A 14 7.25 3.10 -17.49
N LYS A 15 8.56 3.25 -17.70
CA LYS A 15 9.16 3.29 -19.04
C LYS A 15 9.05 1.94 -19.74
N TRP A 16 9.29 0.84 -19.01
CA TRP A 16 9.20 -0.52 -19.55
C TRP A 16 7.75 -0.89 -19.93
N ALA A 17 6.80 -0.59 -19.04
CA ALA A 17 5.38 -0.92 -19.19
C ALA A 17 4.74 -0.15 -20.36
N ARG A 18 5.04 1.16 -20.49
CA ARG A 18 4.57 1.97 -21.63
C ARG A 18 5.01 1.41 -22.99
N LYS A 19 6.22 0.86 -23.09
CA LYS A 19 6.72 0.26 -24.35
C LYS A 19 6.00 -1.04 -24.72
N ARG A 20 5.31 -1.67 -23.77
CA ARG A 20 4.65 -2.98 -23.92
C ARG A 20 3.14 -2.88 -23.82
N ASN A 21 2.60 -1.67 -23.68
CA ASN A 21 1.18 -1.45 -23.45
C ASN A 21 0.65 -2.24 -22.24
N ILE A 22 1.43 -2.28 -21.15
CA ILE A 22 1.06 -2.93 -19.89
C ILE A 22 0.61 -1.85 -18.90
N GLU A 23 -0.58 -2.02 -18.35
CA GLU A 23 -1.16 -1.10 -17.36
C GLU A 23 -1.08 -1.62 -15.93
N CYS A 24 -0.87 -2.93 -15.75
CA CYS A 24 -0.79 -3.60 -14.46
C CYS A 24 0.62 -4.12 -14.20
N PHE A 25 1.33 -3.54 -13.23
CA PHE A 25 2.71 -3.95 -12.92
C PHE A 25 3.15 -3.52 -11.52
N ARG A 26 4.09 -4.28 -10.95
CA ARG A 26 4.74 -3.97 -9.67
C ARG A 26 5.87 -2.96 -9.87
N ILE A 27 5.93 -1.95 -9.00
CA ILE A 27 7.05 -0.98 -8.97
C ILE A 27 7.94 -1.14 -7.75
N TYR A 28 7.56 -1.91 -6.75
CA TYR A 28 8.36 -2.14 -5.54
C TYR A 28 7.96 -3.46 -4.87
N ASP A 29 8.92 -4.28 -4.47
CA ASP A 29 8.69 -5.57 -3.80
C ASP A 29 9.63 -5.76 -2.60
N ARG A 30 9.31 -5.13 -1.47
CA ARG A 30 10.05 -5.28 -0.20
C ARG A 30 11.57 -5.17 -0.36
N ASP A 31 12.02 -4.26 -1.23
CA ASP A 31 13.45 -4.10 -1.52
C ASP A 31 14.25 -3.64 -0.29
N ILE A 32 13.55 -3.11 0.73
CA ILE A 32 14.14 -2.59 1.97
C ILE A 32 13.48 -3.33 3.13
N PRO A 33 14.24 -4.00 4.01
CA PRO A 33 13.68 -4.76 5.13
C PRO A 33 12.79 -3.94 6.07
N GLN A 34 13.13 -2.67 6.29
CA GLN A 34 12.37 -1.74 7.13
C GLN A 34 11.09 -1.24 6.48
N VAL A 35 10.87 -1.52 5.18
CA VAL A 35 9.67 -1.10 4.46
C VAL A 35 9.08 -2.33 3.75
N PRO A 36 8.45 -3.25 4.51
CA PRO A 36 8.01 -4.56 4.02
C PRO A 36 6.70 -4.45 3.24
N VAL A 37 6.65 -3.59 2.22
CA VAL A 37 5.48 -3.40 1.36
C VAL A 37 5.74 -3.84 -0.08
N CYS A 38 4.68 -4.20 -0.78
CA CYS A 38 4.64 -4.22 -2.25
C CYS A 38 3.80 -3.06 -2.75
N VAL A 39 4.19 -2.49 -3.89
CA VAL A 39 3.44 -1.41 -4.56
C VAL A 39 3.17 -1.81 -6.00
N ASP A 40 1.90 -1.99 -6.32
CA ASP A 40 1.38 -2.40 -7.62
C ASP A 40 0.59 -1.27 -8.25
N LEU A 41 0.79 -1.02 -9.54
CA LEU A 41 0.02 -0.05 -10.32
C LEU A 41 -0.98 -0.77 -11.20
N TYR A 42 -2.20 -0.26 -11.26
CA TYR A 42 -3.31 -0.72 -12.09
C TYR A 42 -3.89 0.50 -12.81
N GLY A 43 -3.34 0.82 -13.96
CA GLY A 43 -3.66 2.06 -14.68
C GLY A 43 -3.44 3.29 -13.78
N PRO A 44 -4.48 4.06 -13.44
CA PRO A 44 -4.38 5.23 -12.57
C PRO A 44 -4.40 4.88 -11.06
N LEU A 45 -4.63 3.61 -10.69
CA LEU A 45 -4.78 3.18 -9.31
C LEU A 45 -3.47 2.58 -8.79
N CYS A 46 -3.23 2.73 -7.49
CA CYS A 46 -2.09 2.17 -6.79
C CYS A 46 -2.57 1.27 -5.66
N HIS A 47 -2.11 0.03 -5.65
CA HIS A 47 -2.40 -0.94 -4.61
C HIS A 47 -1.14 -1.23 -3.78
N ILE A 48 -1.25 -1.15 -2.46
CA ILE A 48 -0.15 -1.35 -1.52
C ILE A 48 -0.48 -2.53 -0.62
N SER A 49 0.42 -3.50 -0.52
CA SER A 49 0.29 -4.66 0.37
C SER A 49 1.40 -4.65 1.41
N VAL A 50 1.04 -4.82 2.68
CA VAL A 50 2.00 -4.96 3.78
C VAL A 50 2.31 -6.42 4.02
N TYR A 51 3.55 -6.71 4.41
CA TYR A 51 3.99 -8.03 4.85
C TYR A 51 4.53 -7.94 6.26
N LYS A 52 4.45 -9.07 6.97
CA LYS A 52 4.98 -9.19 8.32
C LYS A 52 6.47 -8.92 8.34
N ASN A 53 6.88 -8.09 9.29
CA ASN A 53 8.27 -7.92 9.63
C ASN A 53 8.67 -8.87 10.76
N ASN A 54 9.98 -9.09 10.91
CA ASN A 54 10.51 -9.92 12.00
C ASN A 54 10.58 -9.19 13.35
N TYR A 55 10.18 -7.91 13.38
CA TYR A 55 10.12 -7.10 14.58
C TYR A 55 8.68 -6.66 14.88
N GLU A 56 8.39 -6.48 16.16
CA GLU A 56 7.13 -5.89 16.61
C GLU A 56 7.15 -4.38 16.41
N ILE A 57 6.02 -3.84 15.94
CA ILE A 57 5.78 -2.42 15.74
C ILE A 57 4.42 -2.10 16.35
N SER A 58 4.33 -0.94 17.02
CA SER A 58 3.07 -0.47 17.61
C SER A 58 2.04 -0.16 16.52
N ASP A 59 0.76 -0.16 16.86
CA ASP A 59 -0.28 0.19 15.90
C ASP A 59 -0.20 1.68 15.51
N GLU A 60 0.19 2.56 16.43
CA GLU A 60 0.42 3.98 16.14
C GLU A 60 1.56 4.17 15.13
N ASP A 61 2.66 3.42 15.26
CA ASP A 61 3.79 3.52 14.34
C ASP A 61 3.45 2.93 12.96
N ARG A 62 2.62 1.87 12.91
CA ARG A 62 2.08 1.35 11.63
C ARG A 62 1.25 2.40 10.89
N VAL A 63 0.40 3.15 11.61
CA VAL A 63 -0.40 4.22 11.01
C VAL A 63 0.51 5.30 10.43
N LYS A 64 1.47 5.80 11.21
CA LYS A 64 2.43 6.81 10.75
C LYS A 64 3.23 6.35 9.54
N GLU A 65 3.71 5.11 9.55
CA GLU A 65 4.44 4.52 8.44
C GLU A 65 3.56 4.47 7.18
N SER A 66 2.29 4.05 7.31
CA SER A 66 1.37 3.98 6.17
C SER A 66 1.05 5.36 5.56
N GLU A 67 0.94 6.39 6.39
CA GLU A 67 0.74 7.77 5.96
C GLU A 67 1.97 8.31 5.22
N GLU A 68 3.17 8.07 5.76
CA GLU A 68 4.43 8.48 5.15
C GLU A 68 4.63 7.81 3.79
N ILE A 69 4.40 6.50 3.71
CA ILE A 69 4.45 5.74 2.45
C ILE A 69 3.45 6.31 1.46
N SER A 70 2.20 6.52 1.86
CA SER A 70 1.14 7.05 0.97
C SER A 70 1.52 8.42 0.42
N LYS A 71 2.05 9.32 1.26
CA LYS A 71 2.54 10.64 0.83
C LYS A 71 3.65 10.54 -0.21
N ILE A 72 4.65 9.70 0.05
CA ILE A 72 5.77 9.46 -0.88
C ILE A 72 5.26 8.94 -2.23
N ILE A 73 4.32 7.99 -2.21
CA ILE A 73 3.73 7.40 -3.41
C ILE A 73 2.93 8.44 -4.21
N CYS A 74 2.06 9.21 -3.57
CA CYS A 74 1.29 10.28 -4.21
C CYS A 74 2.21 11.25 -4.95
N GLU A 75 3.28 11.71 -4.29
CA GLU A 75 4.23 12.65 -4.88
C GLU A 75 4.98 12.04 -6.08
N ILE A 76 5.52 10.82 -5.95
CA ILE A 76 6.34 10.17 -6.99
C ILE A 76 5.50 9.77 -8.20
N LEU A 77 4.28 9.30 -7.96
CA LEU A 77 3.40 8.85 -9.02
C LEU A 77 2.54 9.98 -9.59
N SER A 78 2.46 11.11 -8.89
CA SER A 78 1.57 12.24 -9.18
C SER A 78 0.11 11.80 -9.26
N ILE A 79 -0.33 11.04 -8.24
CA ILE A 79 -1.71 10.55 -8.09
C ILE A 79 -2.36 11.15 -6.85
N HIS A 80 -3.70 11.21 -6.83
CA HIS A 80 -4.46 11.69 -5.69
C HIS A 80 -4.58 10.58 -4.61
N PRO A 81 -4.64 10.92 -3.31
CA PRO A 81 -4.74 9.92 -2.23
C PRO A 81 -5.91 8.93 -2.37
N ASN A 82 -7.04 9.34 -2.98
CA ASN A 82 -8.18 8.46 -3.26
C ASN A 82 -7.90 7.37 -4.32
N GLN A 83 -6.73 7.39 -4.96
CA GLN A 83 -6.26 6.39 -5.90
C GLN A 83 -5.32 5.37 -5.25
N ILE A 84 -5.03 5.50 -3.96
CA ILE A 84 -4.21 4.56 -3.19
C ILE A 84 -5.12 3.62 -2.39
N PHE A 85 -4.89 2.32 -2.55
CA PHE A 85 -5.63 1.26 -1.86
C PHE A 85 -4.66 0.39 -1.08
N TRP A 86 -4.89 0.23 0.21
CA TRP A 86 -4.12 -0.67 1.05
C TRP A 86 -4.84 -2.02 1.17
N LYS A 87 -4.11 -3.11 0.97
CA LYS A 87 -4.60 -4.46 1.27
C LYS A 87 -4.83 -4.58 2.77
N LYS A 88 -6.05 -4.89 3.15
CA LYS A 88 -6.37 -5.27 4.52
C LYS A 88 -5.83 -6.68 4.78
N GLU A 89 -5.04 -6.86 5.84
CA GLU A 89 -4.79 -8.21 6.34
C GLU A 89 -6.11 -8.76 6.89
N ASN A 90 -6.53 -9.94 6.42
CA ASN A 90 -7.60 -10.67 7.06
C ASN A 90 -7.13 -11.04 8.47
N LEU A 91 -7.50 -10.23 9.46
CA LEU A 91 -7.50 -10.66 10.85
C LEU A 91 -8.32 -11.96 10.85
N LYS A 92 -7.68 -13.11 11.14
CA LYS A 92 -8.43 -14.33 11.43
C LYS A 92 -9.47 -13.93 12.47
N LYS A 93 -10.77 -14.16 12.19
CA LYS A 93 -11.86 -13.94 13.15
C LYS A 93 -11.52 -14.73 14.42
N VAL A 94 -10.91 -14.07 15.39
CA VAL A 94 -10.89 -14.57 16.76
C VAL A 94 -12.32 -14.37 17.23
N ARG A 95 -13.07 -15.46 17.39
CA ARG A 95 -14.34 -15.44 18.12
C ARG A 95 -13.99 -14.97 19.53
N ASN A 96 -14.25 -13.71 19.88
CA ASN A 96 -14.33 -13.26 21.27
C ASN A 96 -15.20 -12.00 21.38
N ASN A 97 -16.26 -12.13 22.17
CA ASN A 97 -17.09 -11.03 22.67
C ASN A 97 -16.20 -10.04 23.44
N THR A 98 -16.26 -8.73 23.15
CA THR A 98 -16.37 -7.62 24.12
C THR A 98 -16.46 -6.26 23.40
N LYS A 99 -17.45 -5.48 23.85
CA LYS A 99 -17.84 -4.07 23.66
C LYS A 99 -16.94 -3.14 22.81
N ASN A 100 -17.60 -2.52 21.83
CA ASN A 100 -17.11 -1.50 20.91
C ASN A 100 -16.61 -0.23 21.62
N ASN A 101 -15.44 0.27 21.23
CA ASN A 101 -15.01 1.65 21.45
C ASN A 101 -15.08 2.41 20.09
N PRO A 102 -15.90 3.47 19.96
CA PRO A 102 -16.19 4.10 18.67
C PRO A 102 -15.13 5.10 18.17
N ASN A 103 -13.99 5.27 18.88
CA ASN A 103 -13.02 6.33 18.58
C ASN A 103 -11.84 5.96 17.64
N ASN A 104 -11.93 4.86 16.88
CA ASN A 104 -10.93 4.55 15.83
C ASN A 104 -11.37 5.09 14.46
N LEU A 105 -11.27 6.41 14.28
CA LEU A 105 -10.95 7.02 12.98
C LEU A 105 -9.44 6.73 12.75
N SER A 106 -8.91 6.21 11.66
CA SER A 106 -9.33 6.27 10.27
C SER A 106 -8.32 5.50 9.40
N TYR A 107 -8.50 4.19 9.21
CA TYR A 107 -8.27 3.65 7.86
C TYR A 107 -9.46 4.14 7.01
N LEU A 108 -9.51 5.44 6.71
CA LEU A 108 -10.54 6.05 5.85
C LEU A 108 -10.30 5.54 4.42
N ARG A 109 -10.94 4.43 4.02
CA ARG A 109 -12.25 4.31 3.32
C ARG A 109 -12.05 4.46 1.81
N LEU A 110 -12.24 3.44 0.97
CA LEU A 110 -13.44 2.61 0.74
C LEU A 110 -13.05 1.11 0.53
N GLU A 111 -13.77 0.13 1.06
CA GLU A 111 -15.00 -0.44 0.49
C GLU A 111 -15.11 -0.41 -1.04
N LYS A 112 -14.40 -1.34 -1.69
CA LYS A 112 -15.04 -2.21 -2.69
C LYS A 112 -14.49 -3.61 -2.47
N THR A 113 -15.25 -4.39 -1.71
CA THR A 113 -15.08 -5.84 -1.55
C THR A 113 -15.33 -6.64 -2.82
N ASP A 114 -15.42 -6.00 -4.00
CA ASP A 114 -15.63 -6.64 -5.30
C ASP A 114 -14.76 -5.98 -6.39
N LEU A 115 -13.49 -5.71 -6.10
CA LEU A 115 -12.50 -5.73 -7.19
C LEU A 115 -12.07 -7.18 -7.32
N ASP A 116 -12.88 -7.96 -8.05
CA ASP A 116 -12.45 -9.20 -8.65
C ASP A 116 -11.25 -8.87 -9.52
N PHE A 117 -10.06 -9.02 -8.95
CA PHE A 117 -8.84 -9.22 -9.71
C PHE A 117 -9.04 -10.56 -10.42
N MET A 118 -9.69 -10.54 -11.60
CA MET A 118 -9.79 -11.69 -12.51
C MET A 118 -8.42 -12.25 -12.85
#